data_AF-A0A1S9RGW6-F1
#
_entry.id   AF-A0A1S9RGW6-F1
#
_cell.length_a   1.000
_cell.length_b   1.000
_cell.length_c   1.000
_cell.angle_alpha   90.00
_cell.angle_beta   90.00
_cell.angle_gamma   90.00
#
_symmetry.space_group_name_H-M   'P 1'
#
loop_
_entity.id
_entity.type
_entity.pdbx_description
1 polymer ?
#
loop_
_entity_poly.entity_id
_entity_poly.type
_entity_poly.pdbx_seq_one_letter_code
_entity_poly.pdbx_strand_id
1 'polypeptide(L)'
;MGKKVLDDRPAYLSSDNAKYSLGVHRGPLPTGNDEVTKLEQVESVGGVSLATTHRTRKQKMARHWKRFWCCYLVGNIIFLAILLPIFFLVIIPAISQLVVNKSNLVLVNAAVMQPRPDSIQLTLQSALDLKIALPVRIEPIVLNLFNRDTGSDNPWANITIDGKTIKGNTTLGVTNQYTPFSNETIWTNYVHDVVFKKESTLSLRGSTNSYLGKLKSHVTMDKDVVSPTLDSFGGFSISDSTLLLPARSDGVNLIGNATLPNPSVLTIEIGTIILDIYSGSLLIGNATLEGLTLKPGNNTNPIEGVLDLKKIIKNLGEVLKSQASALKTGNLALDTITRSVVWNGTEVPYYTKVMHELTLTANVGLASTLKNTLHNLLHPDGSSSSSNFTSLISSLNLTSAVDSAKANLNSSDSSSVASALKRNVHLLDAFKDEHPVKRDAIIDSLAHIYTKE
;
A
#
# COMPACT_ATOMS: atom_id res chain seq x y z
N MET A 1 61.29 -13.43 12.67
CA MET A 1 62.46 -12.82 13.34
C MET A 1 62.72 -13.61 14.61
N GLY A 2 63.91 -14.20 14.78
CA GLY A 2 64.37 -14.79 16.06
C GLY A 2 64.41 -16.33 16.19
N LYS A 3 65.59 -16.92 15.89
CA LYS A 3 66.18 -18.14 16.52
C LYS A 3 66.28 -17.91 18.05
N LYS A 4 66.42 -18.86 18.99
CA LYS A 4 66.94 -20.24 19.10
C LYS A 4 66.66 -20.67 20.58
N VAL A 5 66.77 -21.98 20.89
CA VAL A 5 67.63 -22.60 21.95
C VAL A 5 67.00 -23.90 22.48
N LEU A 6 67.79 -24.97 22.39
CA LEU A 6 67.61 -26.31 22.98
C LEU A 6 67.78 -26.26 24.50
N ASP A 7 67.16 -27.17 25.25
CA ASP A 7 67.99 -28.09 26.06
C ASP A 7 67.31 -29.40 26.49
N ASP A 8 68.19 -30.34 26.81
CA ASP A 8 68.07 -31.79 26.93
C ASP A 8 67.30 -32.34 28.16
N ARG A 9 66.96 -33.63 28.03
CA ARG A 9 66.34 -34.59 28.99
C ARG A 9 67.21 -34.84 30.26
N PRO A 10 66.89 -35.82 31.15
CA PRO A 10 65.66 -36.18 31.89
C PRO A 10 65.91 -36.41 33.41
N ALA A 11 64.86 -36.78 34.14
CA ALA A 11 64.78 -38.02 34.95
C ALA A 11 64.44 -37.94 36.45
N TYR A 12 63.69 -38.99 36.86
CA TYR A 12 63.58 -39.67 38.18
C TYR A 12 63.19 -38.85 39.43
N LEU A 13 62.44 -39.33 40.43
CA LEU A 13 61.73 -40.57 40.77
C LEU A 13 60.94 -40.30 42.08
N SER A 14 60.16 -41.30 42.52
CA SER A 14 59.74 -41.63 43.90
C SER A 14 58.27 -41.37 44.21
N SER A 15 57.41 -42.38 44.04
CA SER A 15 57.05 -43.46 45.01
C SER A 15 55.79 -43.04 45.78
N ASP A 16 54.72 -43.83 45.93
CA ASP A 16 54.74 -45.17 46.52
C ASP A 16 53.44 -45.96 46.19
N ASN A 17 53.51 -47.29 46.21
CA ASN A 17 52.40 -48.26 46.26
C ASN A 17 51.66 -48.71 44.98
N ALA A 18 52.41 -49.11 43.95
CA ALA A 18 51.98 -50.20 43.07
C ALA A 18 52.38 -51.54 43.70
N LYS A 19 51.46 -52.20 44.42
CA LYS A 19 51.63 -53.58 44.91
C LYS A 19 50.57 -54.49 44.30
N TYR A 20 51.05 -55.68 43.94
CA TYR A 20 50.36 -56.91 43.50
C TYR A 20 50.27 -57.16 41.99
N SER A 21 51.40 -57.68 41.52
CA SER A 21 51.66 -58.53 40.36
C SER A 21 50.78 -59.79 40.27
N LEU A 22 50.56 -60.31 39.06
CA LEU A 22 50.96 -61.67 38.65
C LEU A 22 50.64 -61.92 37.16
N GLY A 23 51.64 -62.30 36.38
CA GLY A 23 51.50 -62.68 34.97
C GLY A 23 52.74 -63.38 34.46
N VAL A 24 53.20 -64.39 35.20
CA VAL A 24 54.29 -65.29 34.82
C VAL A 24 53.64 -66.47 34.12
N HIS A 25 53.88 -66.61 32.81
CA HIS A 25 54.09 -67.87 32.07
C HIS A 25 53.95 -67.59 30.57
N ARG A 26 55.10 -67.40 29.91
CA ARG A 26 55.23 -67.50 28.45
C ARG A 26 55.31 -68.99 28.08
N GLY A 27 54.49 -69.44 27.14
CA GLY A 27 54.73 -70.66 26.34
C GLY A 27 55.47 -70.30 25.04
N PRO A 28 56.21 -71.22 24.41
CA PRO A 28 57.18 -70.89 23.37
C PRO A 28 56.50 -70.57 22.02
N LEU A 29 57.12 -69.64 21.27
CA LEU A 29 56.86 -69.42 19.85
C LEU A 29 57.41 -70.60 19.03
N PRO A 30 56.64 -71.22 18.13
CA PRO A 30 57.19 -72.04 17.07
C PRO A 30 57.50 -71.17 15.86
N THR A 31 58.79 -71.16 15.50
CA THR A 31 59.32 -70.72 14.21
C THR A 31 59.37 -71.91 13.24
N GLY A 32 58.97 -71.70 11.99
CA GLY A 32 59.46 -72.47 10.83
C GLY A 32 58.65 -73.68 10.38
N ASN A 33 58.14 -73.55 9.14
CA ASN A 33 58.00 -74.51 8.03
C ASN A 33 57.61 -75.99 8.24
N ASP A 34 56.72 -76.40 7.34
CA ASP A 34 56.53 -77.72 6.71
C ASP A 34 55.25 -78.53 7.03
N GLU A 35 54.65 -78.90 5.91
CA GLU A 35 53.61 -79.85 5.51
C GLU A 35 52.76 -80.66 6.51
N VAL A 36 51.46 -80.63 6.21
CA VAL A 36 50.54 -81.77 6.05
C VAL A 36 50.85 -83.03 6.87
N THR A 37 50.08 -83.25 7.95
CA THR A 37 49.58 -84.60 8.21
C THR A 37 48.21 -84.59 8.87
N LYS A 38 47.37 -85.45 8.32
CA LYS A 38 45.98 -85.75 8.65
C LYS A 38 45.96 -86.78 9.80
N LEU A 39 44.84 -86.78 10.54
CA LEU A 39 44.35 -87.83 11.46
C LEU A 39 44.92 -87.79 12.89
N GLU A 40 44.07 -87.52 13.88
CA GLU A 40 43.28 -88.56 14.54
C GLU A 40 42.19 -87.94 15.43
N GLN A 41 40.97 -88.44 15.26
CA GLN A 41 39.85 -88.22 16.15
C GLN A 41 39.96 -89.24 17.29
N VAL A 42 40.21 -88.76 18.51
CA VAL A 42 40.08 -89.55 19.73
C VAL A 42 39.02 -88.89 20.60
N GLU A 43 37.88 -89.55 20.74
CA GLU A 43 36.88 -89.24 21.76
C GLU A 43 37.50 -89.48 23.15
N SER A 44 37.64 -88.41 23.92
CA SER A 44 37.87 -88.49 25.36
C SER A 44 36.82 -87.67 26.08
N VAL A 45 35.95 -88.43 26.74
CA VAL A 45 35.08 -88.17 27.89
C VAL A 45 35.28 -86.81 28.58
N GLY A 46 34.18 -86.03 28.68
CA GLY A 46 33.98 -85.12 29.80
C GLY A 46 34.70 -83.77 29.74
N GLY A 47 34.85 -83.17 28.57
CA GLY A 47 35.24 -81.76 28.42
C GLY A 47 34.10 -80.97 27.79
N VAL A 48 33.64 -79.92 28.45
CA VAL A 48 32.67 -78.95 27.89
C VAL A 48 33.17 -78.50 26.52
N SER A 49 32.57 -79.03 25.45
CA SER A 49 32.83 -78.54 24.11
C SER A 49 32.34 -77.10 24.08
N LEU A 50 33.26 -76.14 24.06
CA LEU A 50 32.96 -74.75 23.75
C LEU A 50 32.74 -74.67 22.24
N ALA A 51 31.72 -75.36 21.75
CA ALA A 51 31.15 -75.11 20.45
C ALA A 51 30.69 -73.65 20.49
N THR A 52 31.49 -72.78 19.89
CA THR A 52 31.14 -71.37 19.71
C THR A 52 29.97 -71.37 18.74
N THR A 53 28.77 -71.61 19.26
CA THR A 53 27.53 -71.41 18.54
C THR A 53 27.57 -69.96 18.10
N HIS A 54 27.73 -69.72 16.80
CA HIS A 54 27.78 -68.38 16.26
C HIS A 54 26.39 -67.77 16.42
N ARG A 55 26.15 -67.19 17.59
CA ARG A 55 24.87 -66.62 17.99
C ARG A 55 24.50 -65.53 16.99
N THR A 56 23.31 -65.65 16.41
CA THR A 56 22.79 -64.68 15.45
C THR A 56 22.68 -63.30 16.10
N ARG A 57 22.90 -62.23 15.32
CA ARG A 57 22.89 -60.82 15.83
C ARG A 57 21.63 -60.51 16.65
N LYS A 58 20.49 -61.10 16.25
CA LYS A 58 19.19 -61.00 16.95
C LYS A 58 19.23 -61.59 18.37
N GLN A 59 19.85 -62.76 18.57
CA GLN A 59 19.97 -63.38 19.90
C GLN A 59 20.93 -62.62 20.83
N LYS A 60 21.98 -61.98 20.28
CA LYS A 60 22.90 -61.11 21.04
C LYS A 60 22.21 -59.80 21.48
N MET A 61 21.45 -59.15 20.60
CA MET A 61 20.68 -57.95 20.94
C MET A 61 19.58 -58.23 21.96
N ALA A 62 18.86 -59.36 21.84
CA ALA A 62 17.83 -59.75 22.78
C ALA A 62 18.37 -59.96 24.21
N ARG A 63 19.56 -60.55 24.35
CA ARG A 63 20.22 -60.72 25.66
C ARG A 63 20.75 -59.40 26.20
N HIS A 64 21.22 -58.50 25.34
CA HIS A 64 21.67 -57.16 25.72
C HIS A 64 20.53 -56.29 26.25
N TRP A 65 19.38 -56.27 25.57
CA TRP A 65 18.17 -55.59 26.03
C TRP A 65 17.65 -56.16 27.35
N LYS A 66 17.62 -57.49 27.52
CA LYS A 66 17.23 -58.10 28.81
C LYS A 66 18.24 -57.85 29.95
N ARG A 67 19.54 -57.72 29.64
CA ARG A 67 20.60 -57.48 30.64
C ARG A 67 20.67 -56.03 31.11
N PHE A 68 20.46 -55.06 30.21
CA PHE A 68 20.58 -53.63 30.49
C PHE A 68 19.24 -52.88 30.51
N TRP A 69 18.12 -53.61 30.61
CA TRP A 69 16.78 -53.02 30.59
C TRP A 69 16.61 -51.90 31.63
N CYS A 70 17.14 -52.06 32.84
CA CYS A 70 17.10 -51.03 33.89
C CYS A 70 17.86 -49.75 33.48
N CYS A 71 19.04 -49.85 32.85
CA CYS A 71 19.77 -48.69 32.37
C CYS A 71 19.04 -47.96 31.23
N TYR A 72 18.38 -48.71 30.33
CA TYR A 72 17.54 -48.10 29.29
C TYR A 72 16.27 -47.47 29.86
N LEU A 73 15.68 -48.05 30.91
CA LEU A 73 14.54 -47.48 31.62
C LEU A 73 14.92 -46.15 32.28
N VAL A 74 16.02 -46.12 33.06
CA VAL A 74 16.52 -44.90 33.70
C VAL A 74 16.94 -43.86 32.66
N GLY A 75 17.67 -44.27 31.62
CA GLY A 75 18.05 -43.40 30.52
C GLY A 75 16.85 -42.82 29.76
N ASN A 76 15.80 -43.62 29.56
CA ASN A 76 14.56 -43.16 28.93
C ASN A 76 13.82 -42.16 29.83
N ILE A 77 13.76 -42.38 31.14
CA ILE A 77 13.17 -41.42 32.09
C ILE A 77 13.94 -40.09 32.06
N ILE A 78 15.28 -40.13 32.11
CA ILE A 78 16.11 -38.92 32.02
C ILE A 78 15.90 -38.22 30.67
N PHE A 79 15.91 -38.98 29.58
CA PHE A 79 15.65 -38.45 28.25
C PHE A 79 14.28 -37.79 28.17
N LEU A 80 13.23 -38.42 28.69
CA LEU A 80 11.87 -37.89 28.66
C LEU A 80 11.73 -36.66 29.57
N ALA A 81 12.38 -36.66 30.73
CA ALA A 81 12.41 -35.54 31.66
C ALA A 81 13.12 -34.31 31.08
N ILE A 82 14.06 -34.48 30.15
CA ILE A 82 14.72 -33.39 29.43
C ILE A 82 13.94 -33.02 28.15
N LEU A 83 13.50 -34.02 27.38
CA LEU A 83 12.82 -33.83 26.10
C LEU A 83 11.47 -33.12 26.28
N LEU A 84 10.66 -33.52 27.27
CA LEU A 84 9.32 -32.96 27.45
C LEU A 84 9.38 -31.45 27.73
N PRO A 85 10.16 -30.93 28.70
CA PRO A 85 10.30 -29.49 28.89
C PRO A 85 10.81 -28.76 27.65
N ILE A 86 11.84 -29.29 26.97
CA ILE A 86 12.38 -28.65 25.76
C ILE A 86 11.32 -28.60 24.65
N PHE A 87 10.61 -29.70 24.42
CA PHE A 87 9.62 -29.80 23.37
C PHE A 87 8.43 -28.86 23.61
N PHE A 88 7.88 -28.84 24.82
CA PHE A 88 6.70 -28.03 25.14
C PHE A 88 7.01 -26.55 25.42
N LEU A 89 8.15 -26.23 26.05
CA LEU A 89 8.47 -24.86 26.44
C LEU A 89 9.29 -24.10 25.40
N VAL A 90 10.03 -24.79 24.53
CA VAL A 90 10.92 -24.14 23.54
C VAL A 90 10.47 -24.41 22.11
N ILE A 91 10.29 -25.68 21.74
CA ILE A 91 10.02 -26.05 20.34
C ILE A 91 8.63 -25.57 19.89
N ILE A 92 7.58 -25.84 20.68
CA ILE A 92 6.21 -25.46 20.30
C ILE A 92 6.01 -23.93 20.19
N PRO A 93 6.45 -23.10 21.16
CA PRO A 93 6.39 -21.64 21.02
C PRO A 93 7.19 -21.13 19.83
N ALA A 94 8.39 -21.67 19.59
CA ALA A 94 9.22 -21.27 18.45
C ALA A 94 8.55 -21.59 17.10
N ILE A 95 7.94 -22.77 16.96
CA ILE A 95 7.18 -23.13 15.76
C ILE A 95 5.97 -22.21 15.58
N SER A 96 5.23 -21.93 16.66
CA SER A 96 4.07 -21.03 16.60
C SER A 96 4.46 -19.63 16.13
N GLN A 97 5.56 -19.10 16.64
CA GLN A 97 6.12 -17.82 16.19
C GLN A 97 6.60 -17.89 14.74
N LEU A 98 7.23 -18.99 14.33
CA LEU A 98 7.65 -19.18 12.94
C LEU A 98 6.47 -19.19 11.96
N VAL A 99 5.35 -19.80 12.34
CA VAL A 99 4.11 -19.79 11.52
C VAL A 99 3.58 -18.37 11.37
N VAL A 100 3.52 -17.59 12.45
CA VAL A 100 3.12 -16.18 12.38
C VAL A 100 4.12 -15.40 11.52
N ASN A 101 5.42 -15.57 11.70
CA ASN A 101 6.43 -14.85 10.91
C ASN A 101 6.36 -15.19 9.41
N LYS A 102 6.07 -16.44 9.06
CA LYS A 102 5.94 -16.90 7.66
C LYS A 102 4.56 -16.69 7.06
N SER A 103 3.56 -16.26 7.84
CA SER A 103 2.23 -16.02 7.30
C SER A 103 2.23 -14.79 6.39
N ASN A 104 1.55 -14.91 5.24
CA ASN A 104 1.32 -13.78 4.36
C ASN A 104 -0.01 -13.13 4.74
N LEU A 105 0.02 -11.82 4.94
CA LEU A 105 -1.18 -11.01 5.11
C LEU A 105 -1.35 -10.19 3.84
N VAL A 106 -2.45 -10.45 3.12
CA VAL A 106 -2.80 -9.68 1.92
C VAL A 106 -4.01 -8.84 2.25
N LEU A 107 -3.90 -7.54 2.07
CA LEU A 107 -5.03 -6.64 2.25
C LEU A 107 -6.08 -6.92 1.16
N VAL A 108 -7.29 -7.31 1.56
CA VAL A 108 -8.38 -7.60 0.62
C VAL A 108 -9.45 -6.53 0.60
N ASN A 109 -9.63 -5.83 1.72
CA ASN A 109 -10.56 -4.73 1.84
C ASN A 109 -10.09 -3.81 2.97
N ALA A 110 -10.07 -2.51 2.72
CA ALA A 110 -9.94 -1.54 3.79
C ALA A 110 -10.86 -0.36 3.52
N ALA A 111 -11.38 0.25 4.58
CA ALA A 111 -12.15 1.47 4.48
C ALA A 111 -11.79 2.42 5.62
N VAL A 112 -11.55 3.68 5.27
CA VAL A 112 -11.43 4.80 6.20
C VAL A 112 -12.68 5.65 6.01
N MET A 113 -13.60 5.54 6.96
CA MET A 113 -14.91 6.21 6.93
C MET A 113 -15.02 7.18 8.11
N GLN A 114 -15.98 8.10 8.03
CA GLN A 114 -16.25 9.09 9.07
C GLN A 114 -14.98 9.83 9.54
N PRO A 115 -14.28 10.54 8.65
CA PRO A 115 -13.06 11.25 9.00
C PRO A 115 -13.39 12.39 9.98
N ARG A 116 -12.92 12.25 11.22
CA ARG A 116 -12.98 13.30 12.25
C ARG A 116 -11.56 13.81 12.53
N PRO A 117 -11.41 15.00 13.14
CA PRO A 117 -10.09 15.53 13.46
C PRO A 117 -9.22 14.59 14.31
N ASP A 118 -9.84 13.85 15.23
CA ASP A 118 -9.16 13.04 16.25
C ASP A 118 -9.36 11.52 16.08
N SER A 119 -10.14 11.10 15.07
CA SER A 119 -10.57 9.71 14.94
C SER A 119 -11.09 9.36 13.55
N ILE A 120 -11.15 8.07 13.25
CA ILE A 120 -11.76 7.50 12.05
C ILE A 120 -12.60 6.28 12.41
N GLN A 121 -13.46 5.86 11.49
CA GLN A 121 -14.05 4.53 11.47
C GLN A 121 -13.27 3.64 10.50
N LEU A 122 -12.53 2.68 11.04
CA LEU A 122 -11.64 1.81 10.28
C LEU A 122 -12.26 0.43 10.02
N THR A 123 -12.25 0.03 8.76
CA THR A 123 -12.38 -1.36 8.34
C THR A 123 -11.04 -1.80 7.76
N LEU A 124 -10.52 -2.93 8.24
CA LEU A 124 -9.27 -3.51 7.75
C LEU A 124 -9.45 -5.02 7.70
N GLN A 125 -9.46 -5.59 6.52
CA GLN A 125 -9.66 -7.02 6.30
C GLN A 125 -8.51 -7.57 5.45
N SER A 126 -7.84 -8.58 5.99
CA SER A 126 -6.71 -9.23 5.33
C SER A 126 -6.99 -10.72 5.17
N ALA A 127 -6.69 -11.25 3.98
CA ALA A 127 -6.62 -12.68 3.77
C ALA A 127 -5.36 -13.23 4.42
N LEU A 128 -5.55 -14.31 5.19
CA LEU A 128 -4.52 -15.05 5.89
C LEU A 128 -4.57 -16.50 5.42
N ASP A 129 -3.45 -16.98 4.88
CA ASP A 129 -3.25 -18.39 4.56
C ASP A 129 -2.31 -19.03 5.58
N LEU A 130 -2.89 -19.79 6.50
CA LEU A 130 -2.13 -20.67 7.38
C LEU A 130 -1.83 -21.95 6.61
N LYS A 131 -0.59 -22.06 6.08
CA LYS A 131 -0.05 -23.24 5.36
C LYS A 131 0.12 -24.48 6.25
N ILE A 132 -0.84 -24.74 7.13
CA ILE A 132 -0.88 -25.83 8.10
C ILE A 132 -2.27 -26.45 8.07
N ALA A 133 -2.34 -27.78 8.20
CA ALA A 133 -3.60 -28.51 8.17
C ALA A 133 -4.44 -28.34 9.46
N LEU A 134 -3.79 -27.91 10.54
CA LEU A 134 -4.39 -27.83 11.88
C LEU A 134 -5.02 -26.46 12.13
N PRO A 135 -6.24 -26.41 12.72
CA PRO A 135 -6.86 -25.15 13.11
C PRO A 135 -6.10 -24.50 14.27
N VAL A 136 -5.90 -23.19 14.19
CA VAL A 136 -5.24 -22.38 15.21
C VAL A 136 -6.26 -21.43 15.81
N ARG A 137 -6.44 -21.46 17.13
CA ARG A 137 -7.29 -20.49 17.83
C ARG A 137 -6.42 -19.37 18.38
N ILE A 138 -6.75 -18.13 18.07
CA ILE A 138 -6.14 -16.95 18.68
C ILE A 138 -7.08 -16.37 19.73
N GLU A 139 -6.51 -15.90 20.85
CA GLU A 139 -7.21 -14.98 21.75
C GLU A 139 -7.31 -13.59 21.13
N PRO A 140 -8.24 -12.73 21.60
CA PRO A 140 -8.32 -11.35 21.16
C PRO A 140 -6.94 -10.68 21.18
N ILE A 141 -6.62 -9.93 20.13
CA ILE A 141 -5.33 -9.26 19.97
C ILE A 141 -5.55 -7.77 19.75
N VAL A 142 -4.85 -6.96 20.53
CA VAL A 142 -4.71 -5.52 20.27
C VAL A 142 -3.52 -5.33 19.35
N LEU A 143 -3.75 -4.68 18.22
CA LEU A 143 -2.72 -4.33 17.24
C LEU A 143 -2.50 -2.83 17.27
N ASN A 144 -1.26 -2.45 17.49
CA ASN A 144 -0.77 -1.09 17.33
C ASN A 144 -0.50 -0.87 15.84
N LEU A 145 -1.10 0.16 15.26
CA LEU A 145 -0.90 0.57 13.88
C LEU A 145 0.13 1.70 13.85
N PHE A 146 1.17 1.56 13.04
CA PHE A 146 2.30 2.49 13.00
C PHE A 146 2.91 2.58 11.60
N ASN A 147 3.80 3.55 11.40
CA ASN A 147 4.68 3.59 10.24
C ASN A 147 6.04 2.97 10.62
N ARG A 148 6.57 2.05 9.81
CA ARG A 148 7.87 1.39 10.07
C ARG A 148 8.99 2.40 10.30
N ASP A 149 8.95 3.55 9.64
CA ASP A 149 9.96 4.61 9.76
C ASP A 149 9.99 5.29 11.14
N THR A 150 8.85 5.34 11.84
CA THR A 150 8.73 5.94 13.18
C THR A 150 8.91 4.93 14.31
N GLY A 151 9.04 3.65 13.98
CA GLY A 151 9.14 2.55 14.93
C GLY A 151 7.80 2.18 15.60
N SER A 152 7.73 0.96 16.15
CA SER A 152 6.52 0.42 16.76
C SER A 152 6.10 1.09 18.07
N ASP A 153 7.00 1.87 18.67
CA ASP A 153 6.78 2.54 19.95
C ASP A 153 5.98 3.85 19.78
N ASN A 154 5.79 4.28 18.53
CA ASN A 154 5.01 5.46 18.17
C ASN A 154 3.84 5.09 17.25
N PRO A 155 2.82 4.35 17.75
CA PRO A 155 1.64 4.06 16.94
C PRO A 155 0.78 5.30 16.74
N TRP A 156 0.08 5.32 15.60
CA TRP A 156 -0.93 6.34 15.30
C TRP A 156 -2.33 5.93 15.77
N ALA A 157 -2.62 4.63 15.90
CA ALA A 157 -3.83 4.13 16.56
C ALA A 157 -3.72 2.65 16.97
N ASN A 158 -4.74 2.16 17.67
CA ASN A 158 -4.88 0.74 18.02
C ASN A 158 -6.20 0.17 17.50
N ILE A 159 -6.16 -1.07 17.03
CA ILE A 159 -7.35 -1.87 16.69
C ILE A 159 -7.39 -3.15 17.50
N THR A 160 -8.57 -3.73 17.67
CA THR A 160 -8.73 -4.99 18.41
C THR A 160 -9.40 -6.00 17.51
N ILE A 161 -8.72 -7.12 17.27
CA ILE A 161 -9.29 -8.23 16.52
C ILE A 161 -9.79 -9.26 17.54
N ASP A 162 -11.05 -9.64 17.40
CA ASP A 162 -11.67 -10.64 18.27
C ASP A 162 -11.03 -12.02 18.12
N GLY A 163 -11.08 -12.79 19.21
CA GLY A 163 -10.58 -14.16 19.21
C GLY A 163 -11.33 -15.04 18.21
N LYS A 164 -10.59 -15.76 17.37
CA LYS A 164 -11.15 -16.60 16.30
C LYS A 164 -10.32 -17.86 16.09
N THR A 165 -10.98 -18.91 15.60
CA THR A 165 -10.30 -20.11 15.08
C THR A 165 -10.06 -19.97 13.59
N ILE A 166 -8.81 -20.05 13.20
CA ILE A 166 -8.30 -19.87 11.83
C ILE A 166 -7.96 -21.25 11.28
N LYS A 167 -8.48 -21.58 10.10
CA LYS A 167 -8.20 -22.83 9.40
C LYS A 167 -8.07 -22.57 7.91
N GLY A 168 -6.94 -22.94 7.32
CA GLY A 168 -6.67 -22.71 5.90
C GLY A 168 -6.74 -21.23 5.54
N ASN A 169 -7.37 -20.91 4.41
CA ASN A 169 -7.62 -19.54 3.97
C ASN A 169 -8.76 -18.91 4.79
N THR A 170 -8.48 -17.80 5.46
CA THR A 170 -9.45 -17.09 6.29
C THR A 170 -9.20 -15.59 6.21
N THR A 171 -10.27 -14.81 6.24
CA THR A 171 -10.18 -13.36 6.43
C THR A 171 -10.13 -13.03 7.92
N LEU A 172 -9.16 -12.19 8.28
CA LEU A 172 -8.93 -11.65 9.62
C LEU A 172 -8.93 -10.13 9.56
N GLY A 173 -9.48 -9.46 10.57
CA GLY A 173 -9.56 -8.02 10.55
C GLY A 173 -10.64 -7.44 11.44
N VAL A 174 -10.91 -6.16 11.23
CA VAL A 174 -11.91 -5.36 11.94
C VAL A 174 -12.84 -4.73 10.92
N THR A 175 -14.07 -4.43 11.32
CA THR A 175 -15.07 -3.81 10.45
C THR A 175 -15.79 -2.72 11.22
N ASN A 176 -15.83 -1.52 10.65
CA ASN A 176 -16.51 -0.37 11.20
C ASN A 176 -16.08 -0.02 12.64
N GLN A 177 -14.81 -0.28 12.98
CA GLN A 177 -14.29 -0.04 14.32
C GLN A 177 -13.98 1.45 14.50
N TYR A 178 -14.47 2.04 15.60
CA TYR A 178 -14.05 3.38 15.99
C TYR A 178 -12.59 3.36 16.42
N THR A 179 -11.78 4.25 15.83
CA THR A 179 -10.33 4.25 15.96
C THR A 179 -9.85 5.67 16.25
N PRO A 180 -9.69 6.04 17.53
CA PRO A 180 -9.11 7.32 17.90
C PRO A 180 -7.61 7.34 17.64
N PHE A 181 -7.08 8.50 17.29
CA PHE A 181 -5.66 8.66 17.04
C PHE A 181 -4.89 8.77 18.36
N SER A 182 -3.83 7.98 18.49
CA SER A 182 -2.81 8.18 19.53
C SER A 182 -1.76 9.21 19.10
N ASN A 183 -1.54 9.37 17.79
CA ASN A 183 -0.61 10.36 17.24
C ASN A 183 -1.08 10.85 15.86
N GLU A 184 -1.66 12.05 15.83
CA GLU A 184 -2.18 12.67 14.61
C GLU A 184 -1.09 12.97 13.58
N THR A 185 0.12 13.34 14.02
CA THR A 185 1.25 13.63 13.12
C THR A 185 1.66 12.37 12.33
N ILE A 186 1.75 11.23 13.00
CA ILE A 186 2.11 9.96 12.34
C ILE A 186 0.99 9.50 11.42
N TRP A 187 -0.27 9.67 11.83
CA TRP A 187 -1.42 9.45 10.95
C TRP A 187 -1.36 10.33 9.70
N THR A 188 -1.09 11.63 9.87
CA THR A 188 -0.98 12.58 8.76
C THR A 188 0.12 12.19 7.79
N ASN A 189 1.26 11.70 8.28
CA ASN A 189 2.34 11.18 7.43
C ASN A 189 1.91 9.92 6.66
N TYR A 190 1.14 9.03 7.30
CA TYR A 190 0.58 7.87 6.61
C TYR A 190 -0.42 8.28 5.52
N VAL A 191 -1.29 9.25 5.79
CA VAL A 191 -2.22 9.83 4.80
C VAL A 191 -1.45 10.47 3.64
N HIS A 192 -0.38 11.21 3.92
CA HIS A 192 0.52 11.75 2.90
C HIS A 192 1.06 10.64 1.99
N ASP A 193 1.58 9.57 2.58
CA ASP A 193 2.09 8.43 1.80
C ASP A 193 1.01 7.76 0.95
N VAL A 194 -0.21 7.63 1.47
CA VAL A 194 -1.35 7.09 0.72
C VAL A 194 -1.78 8.00 -0.44
N VAL A 195 -1.67 9.31 -0.30
CA VAL A 195 -2.03 10.25 -1.37
C VAL A 195 -0.94 10.29 -2.45
N PHE A 196 0.33 10.43 -2.07
CA PHE A 196 1.40 10.76 -3.01
C PHE A 196 2.14 9.56 -3.59
N LYS A 197 2.27 8.45 -2.85
CA LYS A 197 3.02 7.28 -3.31
C LYS A 197 2.15 6.34 -4.15
N LYS A 198 2.81 5.50 -4.95
CA LYS A 198 2.20 4.38 -5.69
C LYS A 198 1.80 3.23 -4.79
N GLU A 199 2.62 2.98 -3.78
CA GLU A 199 2.41 1.94 -2.78
C GLU A 199 2.77 2.52 -1.41
N SER A 200 2.05 2.08 -0.38
CA SER A 200 2.33 2.39 1.01
C SER A 200 2.27 1.14 1.87
N THR A 201 2.96 1.21 3.01
CA THR A 201 3.08 0.11 3.96
C THR A 201 2.35 0.47 5.24
N LEU A 202 1.34 -0.32 5.61
CA LEU A 202 0.75 -0.29 6.94
C LEU A 202 1.47 -1.31 7.83
N SER A 203 2.16 -0.83 8.87
CA SER A 203 2.79 -1.70 9.86
C SER A 203 1.88 -1.92 11.06
N LEU A 204 1.85 -3.15 11.54
CA LEU A 204 1.05 -3.56 12.68
C LEU A 204 1.86 -4.41 13.65
N ARG A 205 1.67 -4.19 14.95
CA ARG A 205 2.34 -4.96 15.99
C ARG A 205 1.41 -5.26 17.16
N GLY A 206 1.37 -6.50 17.61
CA GLY A 206 0.63 -6.90 18.79
C GLY A 206 1.01 -8.30 19.25
N SER A 207 0.66 -8.65 20.49
CA SER A 207 0.93 -10.00 21.02
C SER A 207 -0.33 -10.61 21.58
N THR A 208 -0.49 -11.92 21.39
CA THR A 208 -1.63 -12.69 21.90
C THR A 208 -1.22 -14.12 22.24
N ASN A 209 -2.12 -14.86 22.87
CA ASN A 209 -1.96 -16.30 23.00
C ASN A 209 -2.63 -17.01 21.83
N SER A 210 -1.86 -17.88 21.18
CA SER A 210 -2.32 -18.80 20.15
C SER A 210 -2.42 -20.21 20.73
N TYR A 211 -3.38 -20.98 20.24
CA TYR A 211 -3.67 -22.34 20.66
C TYR A 211 -3.69 -23.27 19.47
N LEU A 212 -2.79 -24.25 19.48
CA LEU A 212 -2.82 -25.40 18.58
C LEU A 212 -3.43 -26.59 19.34
N GLY A 213 -4.73 -26.80 19.17
CA GLY A 213 -5.49 -27.69 20.04
C GLY A 213 -5.51 -27.16 21.49
N LYS A 214 -4.94 -27.92 22.43
CA LYS A 214 -4.80 -27.52 23.85
C LYS A 214 -3.47 -26.82 24.16
N LEU A 215 -2.54 -26.81 23.22
CA LEU A 215 -1.20 -26.27 23.42
C LEU A 215 -1.23 -24.76 23.28
N LYS A 216 -0.94 -24.06 24.37
CA LYS A 216 -0.83 -22.59 24.42
C LYS A 216 0.56 -22.14 23.98
N SER A 217 0.63 -21.08 23.19
CA SER A 217 1.88 -20.42 22.83
C SER A 217 1.66 -18.92 22.78
N HIS A 218 2.60 -18.16 23.34
CA HIS A 218 2.61 -16.71 23.19
C HIS A 218 3.19 -16.36 21.83
N VAL A 219 2.48 -15.54 21.06
CA VAL A 219 2.91 -15.13 19.72
C VAL A 219 2.82 -13.62 19.57
N THR A 220 3.81 -13.06 18.91
CA THR A 220 3.84 -11.65 18.52
C THR A 220 3.63 -11.54 17.02
N MET A 221 2.61 -10.80 16.61
CA MET A 221 2.39 -10.39 15.23
C MET A 221 3.11 -9.07 15.02
N ASP A 222 4.13 -9.05 14.18
CA ASP A 222 4.82 -7.85 13.69
C ASP A 222 4.88 -7.98 12.17
N LYS A 223 4.07 -7.19 11.48
CA LYS A 223 3.82 -7.36 10.04
C LYS A 223 3.73 -6.03 9.34
N ASP A 224 4.19 -6.04 8.10
CA ASP A 224 4.02 -4.98 7.14
C ASP A 224 3.04 -5.44 6.08
N VAL A 225 2.02 -4.62 5.83
CA VAL A 225 1.01 -4.84 4.79
C VAL A 225 1.23 -3.78 3.73
N VAL A 226 1.81 -4.19 2.61
CA VAL A 226 2.05 -3.33 1.44
C VAL A 226 0.81 -3.35 0.55
N SER A 227 0.36 -2.18 0.12
CA SER A 227 -0.76 -2.05 -0.83
C SER A 227 -0.54 -0.89 -1.80
N PRO A 228 -1.07 -0.98 -3.04
CA PRO A 228 -1.20 0.16 -3.92
C PRO A 228 -2.01 1.29 -3.25
N THR A 229 -1.72 2.52 -3.62
CA THR A 229 -2.33 3.74 -3.06
C THR A 229 -2.73 4.71 -4.17
N LEU A 230 -3.02 5.99 -3.86
CA LEU A 230 -3.70 6.88 -4.81
C LEU A 230 -2.80 7.41 -5.94
N ASP A 231 -1.46 7.30 -5.82
CA ASP A 231 -0.49 7.73 -6.83
C ASP A 231 -0.73 9.16 -7.34
N SER A 232 -0.93 10.10 -6.41
CA SER A 232 -1.23 11.51 -6.69
C SER A 232 -2.42 11.70 -7.64
N PHE A 233 -3.38 10.77 -7.62
CA PHE A 233 -4.53 10.71 -8.54
C PHE A 233 -4.12 10.72 -10.01
N GLY A 234 -3.07 9.97 -10.37
CA GLY A 234 -2.65 9.75 -11.75
C GLY A 234 -3.84 9.36 -12.63
N GLY A 235 -4.13 10.16 -13.66
CA GLY A 235 -5.30 9.99 -14.52
C GLY A 235 -6.52 10.84 -14.12
N PHE A 236 -6.38 11.76 -13.17
CA PHE A 236 -7.37 12.79 -12.90
C PHE A 236 -7.82 13.51 -14.18
N SER A 237 -9.13 13.68 -14.34
CA SER A 237 -9.70 14.34 -15.51
C SER A 237 -11.00 15.04 -15.18
N ILE A 238 -11.26 16.15 -15.87
CA ILE A 238 -12.55 16.83 -15.86
C ILE A 238 -13.25 16.59 -17.20
N SER A 239 -14.55 16.32 -17.14
CA SER A 239 -15.42 16.10 -18.29
C SER A 239 -16.70 16.92 -18.15
N ASP A 240 -17.45 17.04 -19.25
CA ASP A 240 -18.75 17.70 -19.31
C ASP A 240 -18.79 19.13 -18.73
N SER A 241 -17.66 19.83 -18.81
CA SER A 241 -17.56 21.20 -18.32
C SER A 241 -18.53 22.11 -19.07
N THR A 242 -19.24 22.95 -18.33
CA THR A 242 -20.21 23.91 -18.86
C THR A 242 -20.10 25.21 -18.07
N LEU A 243 -19.93 26.33 -18.79
CA LEU A 243 -19.99 27.65 -18.19
C LEU A 243 -21.46 28.10 -18.17
N LEU A 244 -21.99 28.42 -17.00
CA LEU A 244 -23.37 28.90 -16.85
C LEU A 244 -23.41 30.43 -17.02
N LEU A 245 -24.24 30.88 -17.94
CA LEU A 245 -24.37 32.27 -18.34
C LEU A 245 -25.86 32.61 -18.51
N PRO A 246 -26.49 33.34 -17.57
CA PRO A 246 -25.92 33.91 -16.34
C PRO A 246 -25.56 32.86 -15.29
N ALA A 247 -24.77 33.26 -14.29
CA ALA A 247 -24.49 32.43 -13.11
C ALA A 247 -25.80 32.09 -12.37
N ARG A 248 -25.81 30.94 -11.68
CA ARG A 248 -26.91 30.53 -10.81
C ARG A 248 -27.00 31.47 -9.60
N SER A 249 -28.11 31.44 -8.87
CA SER A 249 -28.39 32.31 -7.71
C SER A 249 -27.39 32.21 -6.56
N ASP A 250 -26.70 31.08 -6.43
CA ASP A 250 -25.62 30.82 -5.47
C ASP A 250 -24.23 31.33 -5.95
N GLY A 251 -24.16 31.86 -7.17
CA GLY A 251 -22.94 32.34 -7.81
C GLY A 251 -22.21 31.29 -8.65
N VAL A 252 -22.65 30.03 -8.65
CA VAL A 252 -22.04 28.96 -9.46
C VAL A 252 -22.18 29.30 -10.93
N ASN A 253 -21.05 29.31 -11.63
CA ASN A 253 -20.97 29.62 -13.05
C ASN A 253 -20.15 28.61 -13.85
N LEU A 254 -19.61 27.58 -13.22
CA LEU A 254 -18.97 26.44 -13.86
C LEU A 254 -19.53 25.16 -13.25
N ILE A 255 -19.93 24.21 -14.08
CA ILE A 255 -20.27 22.85 -13.65
C ILE A 255 -19.51 21.84 -14.49
N GLY A 256 -19.26 20.66 -13.95
CA GLY A 256 -18.67 19.55 -14.69
C GLY A 256 -18.59 18.28 -13.86
N ASN A 257 -17.88 17.29 -14.37
CA ASN A 257 -17.68 15.99 -13.73
C ASN A 257 -16.19 15.74 -13.51
N ALA A 258 -15.77 15.63 -12.26
CA ALA A 258 -14.40 15.30 -11.87
C ALA A 258 -14.26 13.80 -11.67
N THR A 259 -13.32 13.17 -12.38
CA THR A 259 -13.00 11.75 -12.22
C THR A 259 -11.68 11.60 -11.47
N LEU A 260 -11.73 10.95 -10.31
CA LEU A 260 -10.59 10.63 -9.47
C LEU A 260 -10.35 9.11 -9.46
N PRO A 261 -9.27 8.64 -10.10
CA PRO A 261 -8.87 7.24 -10.04
C PRO A 261 -8.40 6.84 -8.64
N ASN A 262 -8.73 5.62 -8.25
CA ASN A 262 -8.24 4.96 -7.05
C ASN A 262 -7.83 3.53 -7.44
N PRO A 263 -6.56 3.28 -7.73
CA PRO A 263 -6.08 1.94 -8.12
C PRO A 263 -5.94 0.98 -6.93
N SER A 264 -6.24 1.43 -5.71
CA SER A 264 -6.12 0.65 -4.48
C SER A 264 -7.40 -0.12 -4.13
N VAL A 265 -7.29 -1.01 -3.14
CA VAL A 265 -8.44 -1.67 -2.49
C VAL A 265 -9.05 -0.83 -1.35
N LEU A 266 -8.50 0.37 -1.11
CA LEU A 266 -8.93 1.26 -0.03
C LEU A 266 -10.18 2.02 -0.46
N THR A 267 -11.18 2.03 0.41
CA THR A 267 -12.30 2.99 0.32
C THR A 267 -12.04 4.14 1.28
N ILE A 268 -12.07 5.38 0.80
CA ILE A 268 -11.74 6.56 1.61
C ILE A 268 -12.89 7.56 1.50
N GLU A 269 -13.57 7.81 2.61
CA GLU A 269 -14.51 8.93 2.73
C GLU A 269 -13.72 10.20 3.03
N ILE A 270 -13.87 11.23 2.18
CA ILE A 270 -13.15 12.50 2.32
C ILE A 270 -14.11 13.59 2.79
N GLY A 271 -15.31 13.65 2.22
CA GLY A 271 -16.30 14.70 2.48
C GLY A 271 -16.31 15.77 1.39
N THR A 272 -16.53 17.02 1.77
CA THR A 272 -16.58 18.16 0.84
C THR A 272 -15.21 18.79 0.72
N ILE A 273 -14.70 18.89 -0.51
CA ILE A 273 -13.43 19.53 -0.83
C ILE A 273 -13.71 20.90 -1.43
N ILE A 274 -13.03 21.93 -0.91
CA ILE A 274 -13.01 23.27 -1.48
C ILE A 274 -11.63 23.50 -2.10
N LEU A 275 -11.61 23.84 -3.37
CA LEU A 275 -10.42 23.98 -4.22
C LEU A 275 -10.30 25.42 -4.71
N ASP A 276 -9.07 25.91 -4.80
CA ASP A 276 -8.73 27.13 -5.52
C ASP A 276 -8.26 26.80 -6.93
N ILE A 277 -8.80 27.52 -7.91
CA ILE A 277 -8.53 27.29 -9.33
C ILE A 277 -7.56 28.36 -9.84
N TYR A 278 -6.44 27.91 -10.40
CA TYR A 278 -5.39 28.73 -10.95
C TYR A 278 -5.24 28.52 -12.46
N SER A 279 -4.94 29.60 -13.17
CA SER A 279 -4.38 29.54 -14.52
C SER A 279 -2.96 30.08 -14.45
N GLY A 280 -1.97 29.18 -14.45
CA GLY A 280 -0.60 29.56 -14.11
C GLY A 280 -0.54 30.08 -12.67
N SER A 281 -0.02 31.30 -12.47
CA SER A 281 0.04 31.96 -11.15
C SER A 281 -1.25 32.68 -10.74
N LEU A 282 -2.21 32.86 -11.66
CA LEU A 282 -3.39 33.67 -11.42
C LEU A 282 -4.51 32.84 -10.79
N LEU A 283 -4.93 33.18 -9.58
CA LEU A 283 -6.16 32.65 -8.97
C LEU A 283 -7.37 33.20 -9.74
N ILE A 284 -8.11 32.32 -10.42
CA ILE A 284 -9.24 32.67 -11.29
C ILE A 284 -10.61 32.29 -10.72
N GLY A 285 -10.65 31.55 -9.60
CA GLY A 285 -11.90 31.14 -8.98
C GLY A 285 -11.71 30.07 -7.93
N ASN A 286 -12.82 29.45 -7.53
CA ASN A 286 -12.84 28.28 -6.65
C ASN A 286 -13.75 27.19 -7.24
N ALA A 287 -13.56 25.96 -6.74
CA ALA A 287 -14.42 24.81 -7.03
C ALA A 287 -14.76 24.07 -5.74
N THR A 288 -15.90 23.40 -5.74
CA THR A 288 -16.39 22.58 -4.65
C THR A 288 -16.77 21.20 -5.19
N LEU A 289 -16.29 20.17 -4.50
CA LEU A 289 -16.64 18.78 -4.74
C LEU A 289 -17.32 18.25 -3.48
N GLU A 290 -18.62 18.02 -3.53
CA GLU A 290 -19.39 17.62 -2.34
C GLU A 290 -19.44 16.10 -2.17
N GLY A 291 -19.35 15.63 -0.92
CA GLY A 291 -19.64 14.23 -0.57
C GLY A 291 -18.70 13.20 -1.22
N LEU A 292 -17.43 13.53 -1.42
CA LEU A 292 -16.47 12.63 -2.05
C LEU A 292 -16.22 11.39 -1.18
N THR A 293 -16.47 10.23 -1.78
CA THR A 293 -15.99 8.92 -1.30
C THR A 293 -15.26 8.23 -2.43
N LEU A 294 -13.98 7.94 -2.24
CA LEU A 294 -13.15 7.21 -3.19
C LEU A 294 -13.30 5.72 -2.95
N LYS A 295 -13.90 5.01 -3.89
CA LYS A 295 -13.95 3.54 -3.93
C LYS A 295 -12.89 3.01 -4.91
N PRO A 296 -12.52 1.73 -4.84
CA PRO A 296 -11.64 1.12 -5.84
C PRO A 296 -12.16 1.35 -7.26
N GLY A 297 -11.29 1.82 -8.16
CA GLY A 297 -11.60 2.19 -9.54
C GLY A 297 -11.75 3.70 -9.77
N ASN A 298 -12.46 4.08 -10.83
CA ASN A 298 -12.68 5.48 -11.19
C ASN A 298 -13.91 6.03 -10.47
N ASN A 299 -13.74 7.15 -9.76
CA ASN A 299 -14.82 7.82 -9.02
C ASN A 299 -15.15 9.14 -9.72
N THR A 300 -16.31 9.21 -10.36
CA THR A 300 -16.78 10.42 -11.05
C THR A 300 -17.82 11.12 -10.19
N ASN A 301 -17.55 12.37 -9.81
CA ASN A 301 -18.45 13.19 -9.00
C ASN A 301 -18.67 14.57 -9.63
N PRO A 302 -19.86 15.16 -9.47
CA PRO A 302 -20.12 16.53 -9.91
C PRO A 302 -19.21 17.51 -9.19
N ILE A 303 -18.64 18.45 -9.94
CA ILE A 303 -17.86 19.57 -9.43
C ILE A 303 -18.55 20.88 -9.83
N GLU A 304 -18.69 21.78 -8.88
CA GLU A 304 -19.27 23.10 -9.09
C GLU A 304 -18.22 24.17 -8.83
N GLY A 305 -18.18 25.22 -9.65
CA GLY A 305 -17.17 26.25 -9.59
C GLY A 305 -17.73 27.65 -9.74
N VAL A 306 -17.01 28.59 -9.12
CA VAL A 306 -17.24 30.03 -9.21
C VAL A 306 -15.98 30.66 -9.79
N LEU A 307 -16.00 30.96 -11.08
CA LEU A 307 -14.95 31.65 -11.81
C LEU A 307 -15.17 33.17 -11.80
N ASP A 308 -14.12 33.93 -11.53
CA ASP A 308 -14.11 35.38 -11.70
C ASP A 308 -13.79 35.73 -13.16
N LEU A 309 -14.84 35.71 -13.99
CA LEU A 309 -14.73 36.01 -15.42
C LEU A 309 -14.14 37.41 -15.68
N LYS A 310 -14.43 38.40 -14.81
CA LYS A 310 -13.89 39.76 -14.95
C LYS A 310 -12.39 39.77 -14.73
N LYS A 311 -11.90 39.05 -13.72
CA LYS A 311 -10.47 38.90 -13.44
C LYS A 311 -9.75 38.13 -14.53
N ILE A 312 -10.35 37.07 -15.08
CA ILE A 312 -9.81 36.33 -16.22
C ILE A 312 -9.65 37.27 -17.43
N ILE A 313 -10.72 37.99 -17.78
CA ILE A 313 -10.75 38.91 -18.92
C ILE A 313 -9.71 40.03 -18.74
N LYS A 314 -9.65 40.66 -17.57
CA LYS A 314 -8.67 41.72 -17.26
C LYS A 314 -7.21 41.26 -17.40
N ASN A 315 -6.94 39.98 -17.15
CA ASN A 315 -5.58 39.39 -17.20
C ASN A 315 -5.44 38.40 -18.37
N LEU A 316 -6.23 38.57 -19.43
CA LEU A 316 -6.31 37.60 -20.52
C LEU A 316 -4.94 37.35 -21.18
N GLY A 317 -4.09 38.37 -21.31
CA GLY A 317 -2.73 38.21 -21.84
C GLY A 317 -1.86 37.24 -21.02
N GLU A 318 -1.93 37.31 -19.68
CA GLU A 318 -1.18 36.41 -18.78
C GLU A 318 -1.76 34.99 -18.81
N VAL A 319 -3.08 34.87 -18.84
CA VAL A 319 -3.79 33.59 -18.99
C VAL A 319 -3.40 32.93 -20.31
N LEU A 320 -3.48 33.63 -21.44
CA LEU A 320 -3.12 33.07 -22.74
C LEU A 320 -1.65 32.66 -22.82
N LYS A 321 -0.75 33.46 -22.23
CA LYS A 321 0.69 33.15 -22.20
C LYS A 321 0.98 31.90 -21.37
N SER A 322 0.39 31.78 -20.18
CA SER A 322 0.54 30.59 -19.32
C SER A 322 -0.09 29.34 -19.94
N GLN A 323 -1.18 29.51 -20.69
CA GLN A 323 -1.91 28.41 -21.32
C GLN A 323 -1.46 28.08 -22.75
N ALA A 324 -0.45 28.78 -23.30
CA ALA A 324 -0.08 28.70 -24.71
C ALA A 324 0.21 27.26 -25.21
N SER A 325 0.74 26.38 -24.35
CA SER A 325 0.96 24.98 -24.68
C SER A 325 -0.34 24.18 -24.75
N ALA A 326 -1.20 24.30 -23.73
CA ALA A 326 -2.50 23.62 -23.67
C ALA A 326 -3.45 24.10 -24.78
N LEU A 327 -3.41 25.39 -25.12
CA LEU A 327 -4.23 25.97 -26.18
C LEU A 327 -3.92 25.37 -27.56
N LYS A 328 -2.67 24.95 -27.81
CA LYS A 328 -2.31 24.28 -29.08
C LYS A 328 -3.04 22.95 -29.27
N THR A 329 -3.43 22.30 -28.18
CA THR A 329 -4.22 21.06 -28.19
C THR A 329 -5.72 21.30 -27.98
N GLY A 330 -6.15 22.57 -27.94
CA GLY A 330 -7.55 22.96 -27.76
C GLY A 330 -8.03 22.91 -26.30
N ASN A 331 -7.11 22.86 -25.34
CA ASN A 331 -7.41 22.71 -23.91
C ASN A 331 -6.95 23.93 -23.09
N LEU A 332 -7.50 24.06 -21.89
CA LEU A 332 -6.97 24.88 -20.81
C LEU A 332 -6.44 23.96 -19.70
N ALA A 333 -5.21 24.17 -19.26
CA ALA A 333 -4.63 23.48 -18.12
C ALA A 333 -4.86 24.33 -16.86
N LEU A 334 -5.84 23.95 -16.05
CA LEU A 334 -6.17 24.64 -14.82
C LEU A 334 -5.60 23.88 -13.63
N ASP A 335 -4.78 24.55 -12.83
CA ASP A 335 -4.24 23.95 -11.62
C ASP A 335 -5.22 24.17 -10.47
N THR A 336 -5.41 23.13 -9.68
CA THR A 336 -6.28 23.20 -8.50
C THR A 336 -5.50 22.84 -7.25
N ILE A 337 -5.66 23.67 -6.22
CA ILE A 337 -5.03 23.49 -4.91
C ILE A 337 -6.13 23.41 -3.87
N THR A 338 -6.07 22.41 -2.99
CA THR A 338 -7.07 22.25 -1.93
C THR A 338 -6.94 23.36 -0.90
N ARG A 339 -8.02 24.09 -0.67
CA ARG A 339 -8.12 25.09 0.40
C ARG A 339 -8.51 24.43 1.71
N SER A 340 -9.53 23.58 1.69
CA SER A 340 -10.01 22.88 2.88
C SER A 340 -10.78 21.62 2.53
N VAL A 341 -10.80 20.68 3.48
CA VAL A 341 -11.63 19.48 3.44
C VAL A 341 -12.54 19.48 4.66
N VAL A 342 -13.84 19.40 4.44
CA VAL A 342 -14.86 19.47 5.48
C VAL A 342 -15.71 18.20 5.45
N TRP A 343 -15.83 17.55 6.60
CA TRP A 343 -16.72 16.42 6.79
C TRP A 343 -17.74 16.74 7.89
N ASN A 344 -19.02 16.59 7.58
CA ASN A 344 -20.14 16.88 8.49
C ASN A 344 -20.02 18.25 9.21
N GLY A 345 -19.64 19.30 8.46
CA GLY A 345 -19.50 20.67 8.97
C GLY A 345 -18.23 20.94 9.78
N THR A 346 -17.33 19.97 9.95
CA THR A 346 -16.06 20.14 10.65
C THR A 346 -14.89 19.91 9.68
N GLU A 347 -13.86 20.76 9.77
CA GLU A 347 -12.65 20.58 8.97
C GLU A 347 -11.90 19.31 9.37
N VAL A 348 -11.32 18.61 8.39
CA VAL A 348 -10.49 17.41 8.60
C VAL A 348 -9.02 17.79 8.37
N PRO A 349 -8.24 18.09 9.44
CA PRO A 349 -6.94 18.75 9.29
C PRO A 349 -5.90 17.94 8.51
N TYR A 350 -5.84 16.63 8.72
CA TYR A 350 -4.90 15.76 8.01
C TYR A 350 -5.22 15.63 6.52
N TYR A 351 -6.50 15.69 6.11
CA TYR A 351 -6.83 15.75 4.68
C TYR A 351 -6.57 17.14 4.11
N THR A 352 -6.99 18.22 4.79
CA THR A 352 -6.69 19.59 4.33
C THR A 352 -5.19 19.76 4.09
N LYS A 353 -4.36 19.41 5.09
CA LYS A 353 -2.91 19.61 5.03
C LYS A 353 -2.28 18.84 3.87
N VAL A 354 -2.58 17.54 3.76
CA VAL A 354 -1.99 16.68 2.73
C VAL A 354 -2.47 17.06 1.33
N MET A 355 -3.77 17.33 1.15
CA MET A 355 -4.32 17.67 -0.16
C MET A 355 -3.97 19.11 -0.59
N HIS A 356 -3.58 19.99 0.33
CA HIS A 356 -3.06 21.32 -0.01
C HIS A 356 -1.69 21.25 -0.70
N GLU A 357 -0.88 20.23 -0.37
CA GLU A 357 0.42 19.99 -1.01
C GLU A 357 0.28 19.35 -2.40
N LEU A 358 -0.92 18.87 -2.75
CA LEU A 358 -1.21 18.21 -4.02
C LEU A 358 -1.83 19.20 -5.02
N THR A 359 -1.07 19.53 -6.06
CA THR A 359 -1.59 20.28 -7.21
C THR A 359 -2.20 19.30 -8.22
N LEU A 360 -3.50 19.43 -8.48
CA LEU A 360 -4.19 18.68 -9.53
C LEU A 360 -4.38 19.56 -10.76
N THR A 361 -3.78 19.19 -11.88
CA THR A 361 -3.94 19.88 -13.16
C THR A 361 -5.08 19.27 -13.96
N ALA A 362 -6.16 20.04 -14.16
CA ALA A 362 -7.29 19.69 -15.01
C ALA A 362 -7.08 20.20 -16.44
N ASN A 363 -7.15 19.31 -17.43
CA ASN A 363 -7.23 19.70 -18.84
C ASN A 363 -8.69 19.86 -19.26
N VAL A 364 -9.15 21.10 -19.36
CA VAL A 364 -10.53 21.44 -19.76
C VAL A 364 -10.59 21.73 -21.25
N GLY A 365 -11.39 20.95 -21.98
CA GLY A 365 -11.57 21.15 -23.43
C GLY A 365 -12.34 22.42 -23.75
N LEU A 366 -11.77 23.33 -24.53
CA LEU A 366 -12.42 24.59 -24.88
C LEU A 366 -13.63 24.39 -25.79
N ALA A 367 -13.49 23.56 -26.81
CA ALA A 367 -14.57 23.32 -27.78
C ALA A 367 -15.78 22.63 -27.14
N SER A 368 -15.56 21.63 -26.27
CA SER A 368 -16.62 20.96 -25.53
C SER A 368 -17.29 21.91 -24.55
N THR A 369 -16.51 22.67 -23.77
CA THR A 369 -17.06 23.65 -22.82
C THR A 369 -17.89 24.71 -23.54
N LEU A 370 -17.40 25.25 -24.66
CA LEU A 370 -18.13 26.23 -25.45
C LEU A 370 -19.42 25.63 -26.05
N LYS A 371 -19.34 24.42 -26.60
CA LYS A 371 -20.51 23.71 -27.15
C LYS A 371 -21.58 23.52 -26.08
N ASN A 372 -21.20 23.01 -24.91
CA ASN A 372 -22.12 22.78 -23.79
C ASN A 372 -22.73 24.08 -23.28
N THR A 373 -21.90 25.12 -23.14
CA THR A 373 -22.33 26.47 -22.73
C THR A 373 -23.34 27.04 -23.71
N LEU A 374 -23.06 26.95 -25.02
CA LEU A 374 -23.95 27.46 -26.06
C LEU A 374 -25.25 26.66 -26.14
N HIS A 375 -25.19 25.33 -26.02
CA HIS A 375 -26.37 24.48 -25.95
C HIS A 375 -27.28 24.91 -24.78
N ASN A 376 -26.69 25.08 -23.58
CA ASN A 376 -27.43 25.51 -22.40
C ASN A 376 -28.00 26.92 -22.53
N LEU A 377 -27.32 27.82 -23.25
CA LEU A 377 -27.80 29.17 -23.52
C LEU A 377 -28.92 29.20 -24.57
N LEU A 378 -28.87 28.33 -25.59
CA LEU A 378 -29.83 28.25 -26.70
C LEU A 378 -31.09 27.45 -26.36
N HIS A 379 -30.96 26.48 -25.44
CA HIS A 379 -32.06 25.68 -24.92
C HIS A 379 -32.24 25.89 -23.41
N PRO A 380 -32.49 27.13 -22.92
CA PRO A 380 -32.99 27.29 -21.58
C PRO A 380 -34.44 26.77 -21.59
N ASP A 381 -34.87 26.11 -20.53
CA ASP A 381 -36.23 25.59 -20.35
C ASP A 381 -37.33 26.68 -20.30
N GLY A 382 -37.26 27.76 -21.10
CA GLY A 382 -38.39 28.66 -21.32
C GLY A 382 -38.14 30.15 -21.59
N SER A 383 -36.95 30.65 -21.97
CA SER A 383 -36.83 32.10 -22.28
C SER A 383 -35.75 32.50 -23.30
N SER A 384 -36.13 33.42 -24.18
CA SER A 384 -35.39 34.02 -25.31
C SER A 384 -33.87 34.17 -25.13
N SER A 385 -33.12 33.44 -25.97
CA SER A 385 -31.68 33.20 -25.88
C SER A 385 -30.75 34.33 -26.39
N SER A 386 -31.21 35.20 -27.29
CA SER A 386 -30.34 36.22 -27.91
C SER A 386 -30.07 37.44 -27.02
N SER A 387 -31.02 37.84 -26.17
CA SER A 387 -30.88 39.01 -25.29
C SER A 387 -29.86 38.82 -24.18
N ASN A 388 -29.70 37.59 -23.69
CA ASN A 388 -28.77 37.26 -22.60
C ASN A 388 -27.31 37.26 -23.07
N PHE A 389 -27.05 36.84 -24.31
CA PHE A 389 -25.69 36.86 -24.86
C PHE A 389 -25.18 38.29 -25.08
N THR A 390 -26.01 39.16 -25.67
CA THR A 390 -25.63 40.55 -25.94
C THR A 390 -25.48 41.35 -24.65
N SER A 391 -26.32 41.10 -23.64
CA SER A 391 -26.20 41.76 -22.33
C SER A 391 -24.94 41.30 -21.59
N LEU A 392 -24.55 40.02 -21.67
CA LEU A 392 -23.32 39.51 -21.08
C LEU A 392 -22.07 40.15 -21.70
N ILE A 393 -21.99 40.21 -23.03
CA ILE A 393 -20.88 40.87 -23.75
C ILE A 393 -20.77 42.34 -23.31
N SER A 394 -21.91 43.04 -23.22
CA SER A 394 -21.94 44.43 -22.79
C SER A 394 -21.54 44.61 -21.32
N SER A 395 -21.92 43.67 -20.44
CA SER A 395 -21.67 43.73 -18.99
C SER A 395 -20.22 43.42 -18.60
N LEU A 396 -19.51 42.64 -19.41
CA LEU A 396 -18.13 42.25 -19.18
C LEU A 396 -17.11 43.27 -19.71
N ASN A 397 -17.57 44.32 -20.42
CA ASN A 397 -16.73 45.37 -21.02
C ASN A 397 -15.47 44.82 -21.72
N LEU A 398 -15.65 43.72 -22.45
CA LEU A 398 -14.58 42.92 -23.08
C LEU A 398 -13.69 43.75 -24.02
N THR A 399 -14.18 44.88 -24.53
CA THR A 399 -13.43 45.79 -25.40
C THR A 399 -12.11 46.26 -24.77
N SER A 400 -12.10 46.73 -23.53
CA SER A 400 -10.88 47.31 -22.91
C SER A 400 -9.86 46.26 -22.46
N ALA A 401 -10.33 45.06 -22.13
CA ALA A 401 -9.50 43.94 -21.74
C ALA A 401 -8.83 43.26 -22.94
N VAL A 402 -9.55 43.20 -24.05
CA VAL A 402 -9.01 42.80 -25.34
C VAL A 402 -7.92 43.81 -25.71
N ASP A 403 -8.15 45.14 -25.65
CA ASP A 403 -7.13 46.18 -25.97
C ASP A 403 -5.83 46.03 -25.15
N SER A 404 -5.95 45.62 -23.89
CA SER A 404 -4.81 45.40 -22.99
C SER A 404 -4.01 44.12 -23.29
N ALA A 405 -4.66 43.08 -23.82
CA ALA A 405 -4.01 41.82 -24.18
C ALA A 405 -3.15 41.94 -25.46
N LYS A 406 -3.50 42.86 -26.36
CA LYS A 406 -2.83 43.06 -27.66
C LYS A 406 -1.50 43.78 -27.55
N ALA A 407 -1.39 44.72 -26.63
CA ALA A 407 -0.13 45.37 -26.30
C ALA A 407 0.96 44.36 -25.89
N ASN A 408 0.57 43.15 -25.46
CA ASN A 408 1.47 42.08 -25.05
C ASN A 408 1.71 40.98 -26.11
N LEU A 409 0.97 40.93 -27.23
CA LEU A 409 0.95 39.76 -28.13
C LEU A 409 1.37 39.99 -29.59
N ASN A 410 1.65 41.22 -30.04
CA ASN A 410 2.30 41.51 -31.34
C ASN A 410 1.69 40.75 -32.55
N SER A 411 0.36 40.75 -32.72
CA SER A 411 -0.32 40.11 -33.87
C SER A 411 -1.55 40.89 -34.34
N SER A 412 -1.66 41.17 -35.65
CA SER A 412 -2.43 42.31 -36.18
C SER A 412 -3.51 42.03 -37.25
N ASP A 413 -4.06 40.81 -37.41
CA ASP A 413 -5.07 40.61 -38.48
C ASP A 413 -6.21 39.59 -38.22
N SER A 414 -7.43 40.11 -38.14
CA SER A 414 -8.70 39.41 -37.84
C SER A 414 -9.22 38.45 -38.87
N SER A 415 -9.01 38.82 -40.12
CA SER A 415 -9.42 38.04 -41.28
C SER A 415 -8.66 36.72 -41.36
N SER A 416 -7.38 36.73 -40.97
CA SER A 416 -6.49 35.57 -41.00
C SER A 416 -6.87 34.52 -39.93
N VAL A 417 -7.22 34.97 -38.72
CA VAL A 417 -7.62 34.12 -37.60
C VAL A 417 -9.01 33.54 -37.81
N ALA A 418 -9.97 34.33 -38.32
CA ALA A 418 -11.28 33.82 -38.74
C ALA A 418 -11.12 32.71 -39.78
N SER A 419 -10.28 32.95 -40.78
CA SER A 419 -9.99 31.97 -41.84
C SER A 419 -9.26 30.73 -41.33
N ALA A 420 -8.45 30.84 -40.27
CA ALA A 420 -7.76 29.71 -39.64
C ALA A 420 -8.71 28.89 -38.77
N LEU A 421 -9.57 29.54 -37.98
CA LEU A 421 -10.59 28.91 -37.13
C LEU A 421 -11.64 28.20 -37.98
N LYS A 422 -12.07 28.81 -39.10
CA LYS A 422 -12.99 28.19 -40.08
C LYS A 422 -12.38 26.98 -40.79
N ARG A 423 -11.05 26.84 -40.82
CA ARG A 423 -10.33 25.70 -41.42
C ARG A 423 -9.92 24.64 -40.39
N ASN A 424 -10.16 24.87 -39.10
CA ASN A 424 -9.82 23.93 -38.06
C ASN A 424 -10.85 22.79 -38.01
N VAL A 425 -10.40 21.57 -38.30
CA VAL A 425 -11.25 20.37 -38.38
C VAL A 425 -11.99 20.09 -37.07
N HIS A 426 -11.38 20.36 -35.91
CA HIS A 426 -12.00 20.13 -34.61
C HIS A 426 -13.08 21.15 -34.26
N LEU A 427 -12.94 22.41 -34.72
CA LEU A 427 -14.01 23.41 -34.59
C LEU A 427 -15.16 23.14 -35.54
N LEU A 428 -14.87 22.74 -36.78
CA LEU A 428 -15.90 22.35 -37.74
C LEU A 428 -16.70 21.13 -37.25
N ASP A 429 -16.05 20.14 -36.63
CA ASP A 429 -16.71 18.97 -36.04
C ASP A 429 -17.54 19.35 -34.79
N ALA A 430 -17.06 20.31 -33.98
CA ALA A 430 -17.82 20.82 -32.83
C ALA A 430 -19.15 21.50 -33.23
N PHE A 431 -19.20 22.08 -34.42
CA PHE A 431 -20.38 22.76 -34.98
C PHE A 431 -21.02 22.02 -36.16
N LYS A 432 -20.75 20.72 -36.35
CA LYS A 432 -21.26 19.97 -37.51
C LYS A 432 -22.80 19.91 -37.58
N ASP A 433 -23.45 20.01 -36.43
CA ASP A 433 -24.90 19.95 -36.28
C ASP A 433 -25.56 21.34 -36.33
N GLU A 434 -24.77 22.42 -36.45
CA GLU A 434 -25.25 23.81 -36.51
C GLU A 434 -25.32 24.32 -37.95
N HIS A 435 -26.31 25.17 -38.23
CA HIS A 435 -26.52 25.70 -39.58
C HIS A 435 -25.28 26.51 -40.05
N PRO A 436 -24.77 26.33 -41.28
CA PRO A 436 -23.49 26.89 -41.73
C PRO A 436 -23.34 28.40 -41.52
N VAL A 437 -24.42 29.15 -41.76
CA VAL A 437 -24.45 30.61 -41.57
C VAL A 437 -24.30 31.00 -40.10
N LYS A 438 -24.90 30.23 -39.19
CA LYS A 438 -24.88 30.48 -37.74
C LYS A 438 -23.52 30.08 -37.16
N ARG A 439 -22.97 28.96 -37.60
CA ARG A 439 -21.60 28.52 -37.31
C ARG A 439 -20.59 29.59 -37.73
N ASP A 440 -20.66 30.07 -38.97
CA ASP A 440 -19.70 31.02 -39.49
C ASP A 440 -19.81 32.38 -38.76
N ALA A 441 -21.02 32.81 -38.38
CA ALA A 441 -21.23 33.99 -37.54
C ALA A 441 -20.67 33.85 -36.11
N ILE A 442 -20.75 32.65 -35.53
CA ILE A 442 -20.13 32.34 -34.22
C ILE A 442 -18.61 32.36 -34.33
N ILE A 443 -18.04 31.74 -35.37
CA ILE A 443 -16.60 31.71 -35.61
C ILE A 443 -16.06 33.10 -35.93
N ASP A 444 -16.79 33.90 -36.71
CA ASP A 444 -16.44 35.30 -37.00
C ASP A 444 -16.52 36.16 -35.74
N SER A 445 -17.50 35.94 -34.86
CA SER A 445 -17.56 36.62 -33.56
C SER A 445 -16.39 36.23 -32.66
N LEU A 446 -16.02 34.95 -32.61
CA LEU A 446 -14.85 34.45 -31.87
C LEU A 446 -13.53 35.01 -32.43
N ALA A 447 -13.39 35.03 -33.75
CA ALA A 447 -12.24 35.61 -34.41
C ALA A 447 -12.15 37.10 -34.13
N HIS A 448 -13.26 37.82 -34.23
CA HIS A 448 -13.36 39.24 -33.92
C HIS A 448 -13.07 39.54 -32.44
N ILE A 449 -13.36 38.62 -31.52
CA ILE A 449 -12.90 38.69 -30.11
C ILE A 449 -11.39 38.51 -30.01
N TYR A 450 -10.80 37.66 -30.86
CA TYR A 450 -9.37 37.34 -30.86
C TYR A 450 -8.48 38.39 -31.52
N THR A 451 -9.03 39.28 -32.36
CA THR A 451 -8.24 40.06 -33.33
C THR A 451 -8.71 41.47 -33.62
N LYS A 452 -9.77 41.94 -32.96
CA LYS A 452 -9.91 43.39 -32.87
C LYS A 452 -8.65 43.87 -32.18
N GLU A 453 -7.87 44.75 -32.83
CA GLU A 453 -6.65 45.45 -32.39
C GLU A 453 -6.90 46.58 -31.40
#